data_AF-A0A4Q3TH47-F1
#
_entry.id   AF-A0A4Q3TH47-F1
#
_cell.length_a   1.000
_cell.length_b   1.000
_cell.length_c   1.000
_cell.angle_alpha   90.00
_cell.angle_beta   90.00
_cell.angle_gamma   90.00
#
_symmetry.space_group_name_H-M   'P 1'
#
loop_
_entity.id
_entity.type
_entity.pdbx_description
1 polymer ?
#
loop_
_entity_poly.entity_id
_entity_poly.type
_entity_poly.pdbx_seq_one_letter_code
_entity_poly.pdbx_strand_id
1 'polypeptide(L)' 'MERRALLGLAVVATAAASSTARASSSGGGAASADTYFRLPVITASIIQASGRRGVLTIETGVDVPDAALRIRAQQSA' A
#
# COMPACT_ATOMS: atom_id res chain seq x y z
N MET A 1 -34.12 -25.76 -6.24
CA MET A 1 -33.03 -24.77 -6.17
C MET A 1 -32.47 -24.56 -7.57
N GLU A 2 -32.75 -23.39 -8.16
CA GLU A 2 -32.33 -22.99 -9.51
C GLU A 2 -30.84 -22.64 -9.55
N ARG A 3 -30.01 -23.68 -9.71
CA ARG A 3 -28.55 -23.65 -9.80
C ARG A 3 -28.01 -22.73 -10.92
N ARG A 4 -28.84 -22.39 -11.92
CA ARG A 4 -28.49 -21.43 -12.99
C ARG A 4 -28.59 -19.98 -12.55
N ALA A 5 -29.52 -19.64 -11.66
CA ALA A 5 -29.66 -18.27 -11.14
C ALA A 5 -28.46 -17.86 -10.28
N LEU A 6 -27.85 -18.81 -9.57
CA LEU A 6 -26.67 -18.55 -8.72
C LEU A 6 -25.39 -18.27 -9.53
N LEU A 7 -25.27 -18.88 -10.72
CA LEU A 7 -24.12 -18.66 -11.61
C LEU A 7 -24.16 -17.27 -12.29
N GLY A 8 -25.36 -16.77 -12.61
CA GLY A 8 -25.53 -15.42 -13.16
C GLY A 8 -25.18 -14.30 -12.16
N LEU A 9 -25.49 -14.50 -10.88
CA LEU A 9 -25.18 -13.53 -9.82
C LEU A 9 -23.67 -13.43 -9.55
N ALA A 10 -22.93 -14.53 -9.68
CA ALA A 10 -21.47 -14.56 -9.50
C ALA A 10 -20.71 -13.78 -10.59
N VAL A 11 -21.23 -13.73 -11.82
CA VAL A 11 -20.61 -12.99 -12.94
C VAL A 11 -20.85 -11.48 -12.84
N VAL A 12 -22.00 -11.05 -12.29
CA VAL A 12 -22.28 -9.63 -12.08
C VAL A 12 -21.51 -9.08 -10.87
N ALA A 13 -21.29 -9.89 -9.83
CA ALA A 13 -20.57 -9.47 -8.62
C ALA A 13 -19.06 -9.20 -8.85
N THR A 14 -18.42 -9.86 -9.83
CA THR A 14 -16.99 -9.66 -10.12
C THR A 14 -16.70 -8.45 -11.00
N ALA A 15 -17.70 -7.89 -11.68
CA ALA A 15 -17.54 -6.67 -12.49
C ALA A 15 -17.57 -5.37 -11.65
N ALA A 16 -18.14 -5.41 -10.44
CA ALA A 16 -18.31 -4.23 -9.59
C ALA A 16 -17.16 -3.98 -8.60
N ALA A 17 -16.18 -4.90 -8.48
CA ALA A 17 -15.12 -4.84 -7.47
C ALA A 17 -13.80 -4.21 -7.97
N SER A 18 -13.78 -3.62 -9.17
CA SER A 18 -12.62 -2.88 -9.68
C SER A 18 -12.61 -1.44 -9.18
N SER A 19 -12.69 -1.24 -7.86
CA SER A 19 -12.30 0.05 -7.29
C SER A 19 -10.78 0.11 -7.31
N THR A 20 -10.20 0.80 -8.29
CA THR A 20 -8.81 1.23 -8.21
C THR A 20 -8.65 1.98 -6.90
N ALA A 21 -7.90 1.42 -5.96
CA ALA A 21 -7.50 2.11 -4.75
C ALA A 21 -6.66 3.31 -5.19
N ARG A 22 -7.31 4.47 -5.35
CA ARG A 22 -6.60 5.74 -5.48
C ARG A 22 -6.03 6.02 -4.10
N ALA A 23 -4.73 5.79 -3.96
CA ALA A 23 -3.98 6.41 -2.90
C ALA A 23 -4.15 7.93 -3.08
N SER A 24 -5.00 8.53 -2.27
CA SER A 24 -5.05 9.97 -2.13
C SER A 24 -3.68 10.39 -1.60
N SER A 25 -2.87 11.02 -2.44
CA SER A 25 -1.76 11.84 -1.98
C SER A 25 -2.37 13.06 -1.29
N SER A 26 -2.86 12.87 -0.06
CA SER A 26 -3.27 13.95 0.81
C SER A 26 -2.03 14.78 1.09
N GLY A 27 -1.97 15.95 0.46
CA GLY A 27 -0.95 16.95 0.72
C GLY A 27 -0.91 17.25 2.21
N GLY A 28 0.25 17.04 2.79
CA GLY A 28 0.54 17.34 4.18
C GLY A 28 1.98 17.83 4.27
N GLY A 29 2.15 19.14 4.02
CA GLY A 29 3.43 19.84 4.14
C GLY A 29 4.44 19.45 3.07
N ALA A 30 5.14 20.44 2.51
CA ALA A 30 6.44 20.15 1.94
C ALA A 30 7.32 19.67 3.10
N ALA A 31 7.40 18.34 3.32
CA ALA A 31 8.56 17.78 4.00
C ALA A 31 9.75 18.33 3.22
N SER A 32 10.62 19.06 3.91
CA SER A 32 11.85 19.57 3.33
C SER A 32 12.47 18.42 2.54
N ALA A 33 12.59 18.56 1.21
CA ALA A 33 13.03 17.46 0.36
C ALA A 33 14.40 16.88 0.79
N ASP A 34 15.16 17.65 1.58
CA ASP A 34 16.43 17.27 2.22
C ASP A 34 16.32 16.40 3.49
N THR A 35 15.18 16.42 4.21
CA THR A 35 15.03 15.69 5.48
C THR A 35 14.40 14.32 5.30
N TYR A 36 13.66 14.13 4.21
CA TYR A 36 13.03 12.88 3.83
C TYR A 36 13.93 12.06 2.89
N PHE A 37 14.09 10.76 3.19
CA PHE A 37 14.74 9.83 2.26
C PHE A 37 13.96 8.53 2.11
N ARG A 38 14.08 7.92 0.94
CA ARG A 38 13.38 6.67 0.58
C ARG A 38 14.10 5.46 1.16
N LEU A 39 13.32 4.52 1.66
CA LEU A 39 13.80 3.19 2.04
C LEU A 39 13.66 2.23 0.85
N PRO A 40 14.35 1.08 0.87
CA PRO A 40 14.12 0.01 -0.10
C PRO A 40 12.64 -0.41 -0.13
N VAL A 41 12.17 -0.81 -1.31
CA VAL A 41 10.78 -1.25 -1.50
C VAL A 41 10.50 -2.47 -0.62
N ILE A 42 9.48 -2.38 0.22
CA ILE A 42 9.10 -3.44 1.14
C ILE A 42 8.06 -4.32 0.47
N THR A 43 8.34 -5.62 0.37
CA THR A 43 7.37 -6.62 -0.10
C THR A 43 7.03 -7.58 1.05
N ALA A 44 5.75 -7.69 1.37
CA ALA A 44 5.25 -8.51 2.47
C ALA A 44 4.13 -9.45 2.00
N SER A 45 3.99 -10.58 2.70
CA SER A 45 2.81 -11.43 2.59
C SER A 45 1.77 -11.01 3.61
N ILE A 46 0.53 -10.82 3.17
CA ILE A 46 -0.60 -10.44 4.03
C ILE A 46 -1.70 -11.48 3.97
N ILE A 47 -2.55 -11.51 5.01
CA ILE A 47 -3.84 -12.22 4.95
C ILE A 47 -4.90 -11.22 4.49
N GLN A 48 -5.58 -11.53 3.39
CA GLN A 48 -6.66 -10.71 2.86
C GLN A 48 -7.97 -10.98 3.61
N ALA A 49 -8.96 -10.09 3.44
CA ALA A 49 -10.29 -10.27 4.04
C ALA A 49 -10.97 -11.61 3.68
N SER A 50 -10.62 -12.18 2.52
CA SER A 50 -11.09 -13.50 2.08
C SER A 50 -10.41 -14.69 2.78
N GLY A 51 -9.48 -14.45 3.72
CA GLY A 51 -8.67 -15.47 4.39
C GLY A 51 -7.50 -16.01 3.55
N ARG A 52 -7.37 -15.58 2.30
CA ARG A 52 -6.28 -16.00 1.40
C ARG A 52 -5.02 -15.16 1.62
N ARG A 53 -3.85 -15.74 1.31
CA ARG A 53 -2.58 -15.02 1.28
C ARG A 53 -2.49 -14.11 0.05
N GLY A 54 -2.08 -12.87 0.25
CA GLY A 54 -1.77 -11.90 -0.79
C GLY A 54 -0.36 -11.35 -0.63
N VAL A 55 0.13 -10.65 -1.66
CA VAL A 55 1.39 -9.90 -1.63
C VAL A 55 1.08 -8.41 -1.57
N LEU A 56 1.77 -7.69 -0.69
CA LEU A 56 1.69 -6.25 -0.54
C LEU A 56 3.07 -5.63 -0.77
N THR A 57 3.15 -4.74 -1.74
CA THR A 57 4.37 -3.98 -2.07
C THR A 57 4.15 -2.53 -1.70
N ILE A 58 5.05 -1.97 -0.88
CA ILE A 58 4.92 -0.61 -0.35
C ILE A 58 6.23 0.13 -0.58
N GLU A 59 6.11 1.33 -1.15
CA GLU A 59 7.18 2.32 -1.15
C GLU A 59 7.09 3.15 0.13
N THR A 60 8.16 3.14 0.92
CA THR A 60 8.23 3.88 2.19
C THR A 60 9.42 4.84 2.20
N GLY A 61 9.47 5.68 3.21
CA GLY A 61 10.59 6.56 3.49
C GLY A 61 10.45 7.15 4.88
N VAL A 62 11.51 7.78 5.35
CA VAL A 62 11.60 8.34 6.70
C VAL A 62 11.97 9.81 6.59
N ASP A 63 11.25 10.65 7.33
CA ASP A 63 11.57 12.06 7.51
C ASP A 63 12.34 12.25 8.82
N VAL A 64 13.56 12.76 8.73
CA VAL A 64 14.42 13.04 9.90
C VAL A 64 14.84 14.51 9.89
N PRO A 65 14.13 15.37 10.63
CA PRO A 65 14.43 16.80 10.69
C PRO A 65 15.81 17.11 11.27
N ASP A 66 16.26 16.33 12.27
CA ASP A 66 17.58 16.50 12.88
C ASP A 66 18.72 15.98 11.98
N ALA A 67 19.71 16.84 11.71
CA ALA A 67 20.80 16.52 10.79
C ALA A 67 21.74 15.42 11.30
N ALA A 68 22.03 15.37 12.60
CA ALA A 68 22.95 14.38 13.18
C ALA A 68 22.33 12.98 13.21
N LEU A 69 21.04 12.89 13.54
CA LEU A 69 20.27 11.66 13.51
C LEU A 69 20.05 11.16 12.08
N ARG A 70 19.86 12.07 11.10
CA ARG A 70 19.68 11.68 9.70
C ARG A 70 20.86 10.90 9.15
N ILE A 71 22.09 11.29 9.49
CA ILE A 71 23.30 10.54 9.08
C ILE A 71 23.24 9.10 9.57
N ARG A 72 22.86 8.88 10.83
CA ARG A 72 22.73 7.53 11.40
C ARG A 72 21.59 6.74 10.76
N ALA A 73 20.47 7.40 10.50
CA ALA A 73 19.32 6.79 9.86
C ALA A 73 19.65 6.34 8.44
N GLN A 74 20.38 7.16 7.66
CA GLN A 74 20.85 6.81 6.32
C GLN A 74 21.86 5.65 6.32
N GLN A 75 22.73 5.56 7.32
CA GLN A 75 23.67 4.45 7.46
C GLN A 75 23.01 3.10 7.83
N SER A 76 21.80 3.15 8.37
CA SER A 76 21.07 1.96 8.84
C SER A 76 19.96 1.51 7.88
N ALA A 77 19.77 2.23 6.79
CA ALA A 77 18.74 1.98 5.77
C ALA A 77 19.21 0.96 4.73
#